data_AF-A0A495PYU4-F1
#
_entry.id   AF-A0A495PYU4-F1
#
_cell.length_a   1.000
_cell.length_b   1.000
_cell.length_c   1.000
_cell.angle_alpha   90.00
_cell.angle_beta   90.00
_cell.angle_gamma   90.00
#
_symmetry.space_group_name_H-M   'P 1'
#
loop_
_entity.id
_entity.type
_entity.pdbx_description
1 polymer ?
#
loop_
_entity_poly.entity_id
_entity_poly.type
_entity_poly.pdbx_seq_one_letter_code
_entity_poly.pdbx_strand_id
1 'polypeptide(L)'
;MKNLVICSLILLFFSCSEKKNLSPSETTKVVAESFYHGDEATLKKHTTAEGYANLSSIQEMFTEDKDSEANFKVVDEAMDGEVAWVKYSTAYDPKPGVLKLVQEDGQWKVTHNGPRDKGPF
;
A
#
# COMPACT_ATOMS: atom_id res chain seq x y z
N MET A 1 41.99 24.00 -38.17
CA MET A 1 41.18 24.89 -37.30
C MET A 1 39.98 25.31 -38.13
N LYS A 2 38.68 25.11 -37.82
CA LYS A 2 37.90 24.45 -36.76
C LYS A 2 36.61 24.01 -37.50
N ASN A 3 36.24 22.72 -37.45
CA ASN A 3 34.93 22.27 -37.94
C ASN A 3 33.94 22.37 -36.78
N LEU A 4 32.96 23.25 -36.88
CA LEU A 4 31.84 23.34 -35.94
C LEU A 4 30.82 22.28 -36.33
N VAL A 5 30.85 21.13 -35.65
CA VAL A 5 29.81 20.12 -35.73
C VAL A 5 28.70 20.52 -34.78
N ILE A 6 27.53 20.81 -35.36
CA ILE A 6 26.27 21.04 -34.65
C ILE A 6 25.85 19.67 -34.08
N CYS A 7 26.13 19.42 -32.81
CA CYS A 7 25.53 18.31 -32.08
C CYS A 7 24.14 18.75 -31.63
N SER A 8 23.13 18.40 -32.43
CA SER A 8 21.72 18.46 -32.07
C SER A 8 21.47 17.53 -30.87
N LEU A 9 21.57 18.08 -29.66
CA LEU A 9 21.28 17.37 -28.43
C LEU A 9 19.75 17.33 -28.28
N ILE A 10 19.14 16.29 -28.85
CA ILE A 10 17.77 15.92 -28.55
C ILE A 10 17.76 15.45 -27.09
N LEU A 11 17.53 16.37 -26.16
CA LEU A 11 17.15 16.06 -24.79
C LEU A 11 15.71 15.55 -24.83
N LEU A 12 15.54 14.25 -25.10
CA LEU A 12 14.32 13.54 -24.75
C LEU A 12 14.24 13.52 -23.22
N PHE A 13 13.59 14.53 -22.66
CA PHE A 13 13.05 14.46 -21.31
C PHE A 13 11.96 13.39 -21.31
N PHE A 14 12.36 12.12 -21.13
CA PHE A 14 11.47 11.11 -20.61
C PHE A 14 11.14 11.52 -19.18
N SER A 15 10.15 12.40 -19.05
CA SER A 15 9.35 12.52 -17.84
C SER A 15 8.64 11.18 -17.68
N CYS A 16 9.36 10.19 -17.13
CA CYS A 16 8.74 9.08 -16.45
C CYS A 16 8.07 9.68 -15.22
N SER A 17 6.81 10.09 -15.37
CA SER A 17 5.89 10.07 -14.24
C SER A 17 5.65 8.60 -13.90
N GLU A 18 6.68 7.95 -13.35
CA GLU A 18 6.59 6.61 -12.83
C GLU A 18 5.54 6.66 -11.73
N LYS A 19 4.35 6.14 -12.01
CA LYS A 19 3.44 5.74 -10.94
C LYS A 19 4.24 4.75 -10.09
N LYS A 20 4.68 5.20 -8.91
CA LYS A 20 5.48 4.36 -8.01
C LYS A 20 4.58 3.21 -7.57
N ASN A 21 4.78 2.05 -8.19
CA ASN A 21 4.08 0.83 -7.83
C ASN A 21 4.70 0.31 -6.54
N LEU A 22 3.98 0.47 -5.43
CA LEU A 22 4.36 -0.08 -4.14
C LEU A 22 4.25 -1.60 -4.18
N SER A 23 5.17 -2.30 -3.51
CA SER A 23 5.04 -3.73 -3.23
C SER A 23 3.86 -4.02 -2.29
N PRO A 24 3.41 -5.29 -2.15
CA PRO A 24 2.36 -5.65 -1.20
C PRO A 24 2.66 -5.15 0.22
N SER A 25 3.85 -5.44 0.75
CA SER A 25 4.28 -4.98 2.07
C SER A 25 4.29 -3.46 2.23
N GLU A 26 4.77 -2.71 1.23
CA GLU A 26 4.75 -1.25 1.27
C GLU A 26 3.32 -0.70 1.25
N THR A 27 2.43 -1.25 0.43
CA THR A 27 1.01 -0.89 0.43
C THR A 27 0.36 -1.22 1.77
N THR A 28 0.64 -2.40 2.36
CA THR A 28 0.13 -2.78 3.68
C THR A 28 0.55 -1.80 4.75
N LYS A 29 1.82 -1.35 4.73
CA LYS A 29 2.29 -0.32 5.65
C LYS A 29 1.48 0.97 5.53
N VAL A 30 1.35 1.49 4.31
CA VAL A 30 0.58 2.72 4.04
C VAL A 30 -0.86 2.58 4.50
N VAL A 31 -1.51 1.45 4.22
CA VAL A 31 -2.90 1.20 4.64
C VAL A 31 -3.01 1.11 6.16
N ALA A 32 -2.14 0.35 6.83
CA ALA A 32 -2.16 0.22 8.28
C ALA A 32 -1.95 1.57 8.98
N GLU A 33 -0.95 2.34 8.57
CA GLU A 33 -0.69 3.67 9.12
C GLU A 33 -1.88 4.61 8.86
N SER A 34 -2.41 4.64 7.64
CA SER A 34 -3.58 5.48 7.32
C SER A 34 -4.83 5.10 8.12
N PHE A 35 -5.03 3.81 8.39
CA PHE A 35 -6.11 3.32 9.25
C PHE A 35 -5.96 3.85 10.67
N TYR A 36 -4.84 3.56 11.34
CA TYR A 36 -4.61 3.98 12.72
C TYR A 36 -4.51 5.50 12.89
N HIS A 37 -4.11 6.27 11.87
CA HIS A 37 -4.01 7.74 11.96
C HIS A 37 -5.25 8.49 11.44
N GLY A 38 -6.32 7.79 11.08
CA GLY A 38 -7.55 8.43 10.59
C GLY A 38 -7.39 9.14 9.23
N ASP A 39 -6.42 8.74 8.39
CA ASP A 39 -6.20 9.32 7.06
C ASP A 39 -7.07 8.62 6.02
N GLU A 40 -8.33 9.03 5.93
CA GLU A 40 -9.31 8.48 4.99
C GLU A 40 -8.87 8.63 3.52
N ALA A 41 -8.17 9.71 3.16
CA ALA A 41 -7.78 9.98 1.78
C ALA A 41 -6.73 8.98 1.30
N THR A 42 -5.71 8.73 2.13
CA THR A 42 -4.69 7.72 1.85
C THR A 42 -5.29 6.32 1.94
N LEU A 43 -6.13 6.06 2.94
CA LEU A 43 -6.82 4.78 3.10
C LEU A 43 -7.61 4.41 1.84
N LYS A 44 -8.43 5.34 1.34
CA LYS A 44 -9.23 5.15 0.11
C LYS A 44 -8.39 4.97 -1.14
N LYS A 45 -7.25 5.67 -1.24
CA LYS A 45 -6.37 5.58 -2.41
C LYS A 45 -5.70 4.20 -2.53
N HIS A 46 -5.35 3.58 -1.39
CA HIS A 46 -4.58 2.34 -1.32
C HIS A 46 -5.43 1.10 -1.04
N THR A 47 -6.75 1.23 -1.08
CA THR A 47 -7.73 0.14 -0.92
C THR A 47 -8.63 0.02 -2.14
N THR A 48 -9.17 -1.18 -2.38
CA THR A 48 -10.31 -1.36 -3.28
C THR A 48 -11.55 -0.71 -2.66
N ALA A 49 -12.63 -0.52 -3.44
CA ALA A 49 -13.87 0.03 -2.89
C ALA A 49 -14.43 -0.83 -1.73
N GLU A 50 -14.31 -2.15 -1.84
CA GLU A 50 -14.73 -3.10 -0.80
C GLU A 50 -13.80 -3.04 0.43
N GLY A 51 -12.49 -3.00 0.21
CA GLY A 51 -11.49 -2.84 1.28
C GLY A 51 -11.68 -1.54 2.06
N TYR A 52 -11.94 -0.44 1.35
CA TYR A 52 -12.22 0.86 1.97
C TYR A 52 -13.47 0.78 2.85
N ALA A 53 -14.59 0.32 2.29
CA ALA A 53 -15.86 0.25 3.03
C ALA A 53 -15.74 -0.60 4.31
N ASN A 54 -14.96 -1.69 4.25
CA ASN A 54 -14.71 -2.53 5.42
C ASN A 54 -13.86 -1.81 6.48
N LEU A 55 -12.73 -1.23 6.10
CA LEU A 55 -11.80 -0.58 7.03
C LEU A 55 -12.38 0.73 7.58
N SER A 56 -12.92 1.59 6.73
CA SER A 56 -13.47 2.89 7.15
C SER A 56 -14.64 2.73 8.13
N SER A 57 -15.41 1.64 8.03
CA SER A 57 -16.56 1.40 8.92
C SER A 57 -16.19 1.22 10.39
N ILE A 58 -14.93 0.85 10.68
CA ILE A 58 -14.43 0.63 12.04
C ILE A 58 -13.26 1.56 12.41
N GLN A 59 -12.77 2.38 11.48
CA GLN A 59 -11.55 3.17 11.65
C GLN A 59 -11.57 4.05 12.92
N GLU A 60 -12.66 4.77 13.15
CA GLU A 60 -12.81 5.66 14.31
C GLU A 60 -12.64 4.94 15.65
N MET A 61 -12.91 3.63 15.72
CA MET A 61 -12.79 2.84 16.94
C MET A 61 -11.33 2.49 17.28
N PHE A 62 -10.42 2.64 16.32
CA PHE A 62 -9.00 2.27 16.42
C PHE A 62 -8.05 3.43 16.11
N THR A 63 -8.58 4.64 15.89
CA THR A 63 -7.74 5.81 15.62
C THR A 63 -6.87 6.14 16.83
N GLU A 64 -5.58 6.31 16.56
CA GLU A 64 -4.52 6.69 17.48
C GLU A 64 -4.06 8.13 17.19
N ASP A 65 -3.19 8.66 18.05
CA ASP A 65 -2.59 9.97 17.83
C ASP A 65 -1.76 9.98 16.52
N LYS A 66 -1.90 11.03 15.71
CA LYS A 66 -1.24 11.16 14.40
C LYS A 66 0.29 11.24 14.50
N ASP A 67 0.81 11.69 15.63
CA ASP A 67 2.25 11.78 15.87
C ASP A 67 2.80 10.50 16.53
N SER A 68 1.93 9.53 16.86
CA SER A 68 2.37 8.26 17.43
C SER A 68 3.01 7.35 16.37
N GLU A 69 4.08 6.65 16.77
CA GLU A 69 4.78 5.73 15.87
C GLU A 69 4.13 4.34 15.83
N ALA A 70 3.68 3.94 14.64
CA ALA A 70 3.05 2.64 14.43
C ALA A 70 3.99 1.44 14.64
N ASN A 71 5.32 1.65 14.60
CA ASN A 71 6.33 0.58 14.68
C ASN A 71 6.01 -0.62 13.76
N PHE A 72 5.52 -0.32 12.56
CA PHE A 72 5.08 -1.32 11.60
C PHE A 72 6.20 -2.31 11.26
N LYS A 73 5.89 -3.61 11.31
CA LYS A 73 6.78 -4.69 10.90
C LYS A 73 6.02 -5.73 10.10
N VAL A 74 6.63 -6.19 9.01
CA VAL A 74 6.17 -7.39 8.30
C VAL A 74 6.57 -8.61 9.12
N VAL A 75 5.60 -9.47 9.40
CA VAL A 75 5.80 -10.73 10.11
C VAL A 75 5.96 -11.87 9.09
N ASP A 76 5.10 -11.89 8.07
CA ASP A 76 5.15 -12.86 6.99
C ASP A 76 4.45 -12.29 5.73
N GLU A 77 4.83 -12.78 4.56
CA GLU A 77 4.23 -12.41 3.28
C GLU A 77 4.10 -13.64 2.39
N ALA A 78 2.93 -13.79 1.77
CA ALA A 78 2.65 -14.86 0.84
C ALA A 78 1.90 -14.33 -0.38
N MET A 79 2.17 -14.92 -1.55
CA MET A 79 1.59 -14.53 -2.83
C MET A 79 1.07 -15.74 -3.58
N ASP A 80 -0.08 -15.58 -4.23
CA ASP A 80 -0.66 -16.53 -5.17
C ASP A 80 -1.14 -15.76 -6.41
N GLY A 81 -0.32 -15.77 -7.47
CA GLY A 81 -0.56 -15.01 -8.68
C GLY A 81 -0.68 -13.50 -8.41
N GLU A 82 -1.88 -12.96 -8.64
CA GLU A 82 -2.21 -11.53 -8.50
C GLU A 82 -2.82 -11.19 -7.13
N VAL A 83 -2.74 -12.12 -6.17
CA VAL A 83 -3.20 -11.93 -4.80
C VAL A 83 -2.02 -12.06 -3.84
N ALA A 84 -1.97 -11.18 -2.85
CA ALA A 84 -0.97 -11.23 -1.78
C ALA A 84 -1.64 -11.17 -0.41
N TRP A 85 -1.01 -11.77 0.59
CA TRP A 85 -1.36 -11.66 1.99
C TRP A 85 -0.14 -11.20 2.76
N VAL A 86 -0.28 -10.11 3.51
CA VAL A 86 0.78 -9.59 4.36
C VAL A 86 0.31 -9.67 5.80
N LYS A 87 1.01 -10.47 6.60
CA LYS A 87 0.87 -10.50 8.04
C LYS A 87 1.82 -9.48 8.65
N TYR A 88 1.33 -8.61 9.52
CA TYR A 88 2.10 -7.50 10.06
C TYR A 88 1.78 -7.28 11.54
N SER A 89 2.64 -6.55 12.23
CA SER A 89 2.41 -6.07 13.59
C SER A 89 2.59 -4.56 13.67
N THR A 90 1.89 -3.93 14.62
CA THR A 90 2.06 -2.52 14.98
C THR A 90 2.27 -2.40 16.49
N ALA A 91 2.56 -1.19 16.98
CA ALA A 91 2.56 -0.90 18.41
C ALA A 91 1.14 -0.82 19.02
N TYR A 92 0.10 -0.71 18.19
CA TYR A 92 -1.26 -0.43 18.63
C TYR A 92 -2.09 -1.68 18.91
N ASP A 93 -1.87 -2.76 18.16
CA ASP A 93 -2.54 -4.04 18.38
C ASP A 93 -1.53 -5.12 18.83
N PRO A 94 -1.74 -5.77 19.99
CA PRO A 94 -0.89 -6.87 20.43
C PRO A 94 -0.98 -8.11 19.52
N LYS A 95 -2.00 -8.20 18.66
CA LYS A 95 -2.17 -9.29 17.71
C LYS A 95 -1.72 -8.85 16.31
N PRO A 96 -0.97 -9.71 15.59
CA PRO A 96 -0.66 -9.44 14.19
C PRO A 96 -1.93 -9.30 13.34
N GLY A 97 -2.00 -8.24 12.54
CA GLY A 97 -3.00 -8.07 11.50
C GLY A 97 -2.64 -8.86 10.24
N VAL A 98 -3.64 -9.13 9.39
CA VAL A 98 -3.45 -9.71 8.06
C VAL A 98 -4.26 -8.90 7.07
N LEU A 99 -3.60 -8.35 6.05
CA LEU A 99 -4.27 -7.72 4.91
C LEU A 99 -4.11 -8.58 3.67
N LYS A 100 -5.22 -8.74 2.94
CA LYS A 100 -5.26 -9.31 1.60
C LYS A 100 -5.16 -8.17 0.59
N LEU A 101 -4.34 -8.34 -0.44
CA LEU A 101 -4.13 -7.37 -1.50
C LEU A 101 -4.38 -8.00 -2.86
N VAL A 102 -4.87 -7.19 -3.79
CA VAL A 102 -5.07 -7.53 -5.21
C VAL A 102 -4.49 -6.42 -6.07
N GLN A 103 -4.21 -6.71 -7.34
CA GLN A 103 -3.85 -5.67 -8.30
C GLN A 103 -5.09 -5.02 -8.93
N GLU A 104 -5.16 -3.69 -8.90
CA GLU A 104 -6.08 -2.87 -9.70
C GLU A 104 -5.27 -1.80 -10.43
N ASP A 105 -5.44 -1.67 -11.75
CA ASP A 105 -4.72 -0.69 -12.58
C ASP A 105 -3.18 -0.72 -12.40
N GLY A 106 -2.63 -1.93 -12.20
CA GLY A 106 -1.19 -2.16 -12.00
C GLY A 106 -0.66 -1.75 -10.62
N GLN A 107 -1.54 -1.44 -9.66
CA GLN A 107 -1.19 -1.09 -8.29
C GLN A 107 -1.76 -2.11 -7.32
N TRP A 108 -0.96 -2.50 -6.33
CA TRP A 108 -1.45 -3.28 -5.20
C TRP A 108 -2.38 -2.44 -4.34
N LYS A 109 -3.55 -3.01 -4.02
CA LYS A 109 -4.53 -2.40 -3.13
C LYS A 109 -5.05 -3.42 -2.14
N VAL A 110 -5.23 -2.97 -0.90
CA VAL A 110 -5.87 -3.79 0.14
C VAL A 110 -7.34 -3.97 -0.19
N THR A 111 -7.80 -5.21 -0.13
CA THR A 111 -9.22 -5.56 -0.33
C THR A 111 -9.78 -6.25 0.91
N HIS A 112 -11.10 -6.45 0.94
CA HIS A 112 -11.73 -7.19 2.02
C HIS A 112 -11.20 -8.63 2.08
N ASN A 113 -10.84 -9.06 3.29
CA ASN A 113 -10.45 -10.44 3.58
C ASN A 113 -11.63 -11.13 4.27
N GLY A 114 -12.50 -11.76 3.48
CA GLY A 114 -13.76 -12.30 3.96
C GLY A 114 -13.57 -13.61 4.74
N PRO A 115 -14.56 -14.04 5.55
CA PRO A 115 -14.48 -15.29 6.33
C PRO A 115 -14.30 -16.57 5.50
N ARG A 116 -14.54 -16.49 4.19
CA ARG A 116 -14.40 -17.61 3.23
C ARG A 116 -13.09 -17.56 2.45
N ASP A 117 -12.31 -16.48 2.57
CA ASP A 117 -11.00 -16.38 1.97
C ASP A 117 -10.04 -17.30 2.72
N LYS A 118 -9.51 -18.32 2.03
CA LYS A 118 -8.46 -19.18 2.58
C LYS A 118 -7.12 -18.50 2.34
N GLY A 119 -6.73 -17.64 3.28
CA GLY A 119 -5.38 -17.10 3.33
C GLY A 119 -4.36 -18.17 3.76
N PRO A 120 -3.06 -17.92 3.53
CA PRO A 120 -1.98 -18.84 3.91
C PRO A 120 -1.66 -18.87 5.41
N PHE A 121 -2.39 -18.10 6.23
CA PHE A 121 -2.19 -17.93 7.67
C PHE A 121 -3.48 -18.12 8.47
#